data_AF-B7IZL9-F1
#
_entry.id   AF-B7IZL9-F1
#
_cell.length_a   1.000
_cell.length_b   1.000
_cell.length_c   1.000
_cell.angle_alpha   90.00
_cell.angle_beta   90.00
_cell.angle_gamma   90.00
#
_symmetry.space_group_name_H-M   'P 1'
#
loop_
_entity.id
_entity.type
_entity.pdbx_description
1 polymer ?
#
loop_
_entity_poly.entity_id
_entity_poly.type
_entity_poly.pdbx_seq_one_letter_code
_entity_poly.pdbx_strand_id
1 'polypeptide(L)'
;MRMPTSKSGGAKFRGPTSSQEYNENEDLKYAELLELYKQTNELNITLKEAHQTVMMENLTLHNYVKILEDRMALIEKQVDTLGGPSIINKNFHKTAFVQDMKINYPKEFQNNQITIPRSEIDLQYRFATIPKIHQISKTHIVDINGKRIIPSELKVQVGRTSKKGKVIDNNILNAFNGDNLSFWRRTVTYDSPTDVPQNGEDVVLEIELPLHLVNNLHVNTIAIHPHPERGIQIKDIEMHYNDGWRTIQGFHQNEITSIASENHAPRKKWFFPSVPVQKIRITFVQNYSINVDGKTIFTLGAQEIGLFLTTFETSGGMLLTPFNMEGVYNIESVEHVFLNRGAFSYPKNMETQLNGAIYEYEVYVEENDYTLRPLLNADWKNQIAERVWIKTHLHPDPYNGVNPCLHAVRLHYTKES
;
A
#
# COMPACT_ATOMS: atom_id res chain seq x y z
N MET A 1 -18.64 -7.97 -27.25
CA MET A 1 -19.45 -7.65 -28.44
C MET A 1 -20.60 -8.64 -28.53
N ARG A 2 -21.86 -8.17 -28.44
CA ARG A 2 -22.99 -8.96 -28.90
C ARG A 2 -22.93 -9.02 -30.44
N MET A 3 -23.22 -10.18 -31.01
CA MET A 3 -23.30 -10.28 -32.48
C MET A 3 -24.49 -9.47 -33.01
N PRO A 4 -24.39 -8.90 -34.22
CA PRO A 4 -25.52 -8.22 -34.86
C PRO A 4 -26.73 -9.15 -34.93
N THR A 5 -27.89 -8.62 -34.57
CA THR A 5 -29.18 -9.33 -34.62
C THR A 5 -29.97 -8.99 -35.88
N SER A 6 -29.59 -7.92 -36.58
CA SER A 6 -30.14 -7.56 -37.89
C SER A 6 -29.86 -8.68 -38.89
N LYS A 7 -30.95 -9.25 -39.42
CA LYS A 7 -30.89 -10.25 -40.49
C LYS A 7 -30.68 -9.50 -41.81
N SER A 8 -29.91 -10.09 -42.73
CA SER A 8 -29.92 -9.64 -44.12
C SER A 8 -31.36 -9.65 -44.60
N GLY A 9 -31.91 -8.49 -44.97
CA GLY A 9 -33.31 -8.39 -45.40
C GLY A 9 -33.55 -9.42 -46.50
N GLY A 10 -34.47 -10.35 -46.28
CA GLY A 10 -34.83 -11.42 -47.22
C GLY A 10 -35.50 -10.93 -48.51
N ALA A 11 -35.34 -9.64 -48.83
CA ALA A 11 -35.84 -9.00 -50.02
C ALA A 11 -35.12 -9.58 -51.24
N LYS A 12 -35.80 -10.48 -51.96
CA LYS A 12 -35.40 -10.85 -53.32
C LYS A 12 -35.36 -9.57 -54.15
N PHE A 13 -34.32 -9.38 -54.96
CA PHE A 13 -34.23 -8.24 -55.87
C PHE A 13 -35.50 -8.19 -56.74
N ARG A 14 -36.33 -7.15 -56.57
CA ARG A 14 -37.67 -6.96 -57.20
C ARG A 14 -38.81 -7.92 -56.76
N GLY A 15 -38.69 -8.59 -55.61
CA GLY A 15 -39.78 -9.38 -55.02
C GLY A 15 -40.66 -8.58 -54.06
N PRO A 16 -41.93 -8.96 -53.86
CA PRO A 16 -42.79 -8.33 -52.86
C PRO A 16 -42.18 -8.54 -51.47
N THR A 17 -41.90 -7.45 -50.78
CA THR A 17 -41.42 -7.45 -49.39
C THR A 17 -42.57 -7.00 -48.51
N SER A 18 -42.82 -7.73 -47.42
CA SER A 18 -43.81 -7.33 -46.42
C SER A 18 -43.39 -5.97 -45.85
N SER A 19 -44.30 -5.00 -45.85
CA SER A 19 -44.06 -3.69 -45.22
C SER A 19 -43.75 -3.85 -43.72
N GLN A 20 -44.33 -4.85 -43.07
CA GLN A 20 -44.06 -5.17 -41.68
C GLN A 20 -42.62 -5.67 -41.48
N GLU A 21 -42.15 -6.62 -42.29
CA GLU A 21 -40.77 -7.13 -42.20
C GLU A 21 -39.72 -6.05 -42.53
N TYR A 22 -40.05 -5.14 -43.46
CA TYR A 22 -39.21 -4.00 -43.77
C TYR A 22 -39.11 -3.03 -42.59
N ASN A 23 -40.25 -2.66 -41.99
CA ASN A 23 -40.30 -1.75 -40.85
C ASN A 23 -39.59 -2.34 -39.62
N GLU A 24 -39.82 -3.62 -39.30
CA GLU A 24 -39.14 -4.31 -38.19
C GLU A 24 -37.62 -4.37 -38.40
N ASN A 25 -37.16 -4.57 -39.64
CA ASN A 25 -35.73 -4.58 -39.94
C ASN A 25 -35.10 -3.17 -39.85
N GLU A 26 -35.80 -2.13 -40.30
CA GLU A 26 -35.34 -0.74 -40.14
C GLU A 26 -35.30 -0.34 -38.66
N ASP A 27 -36.31 -0.70 -37.87
CA ASP A 27 -36.33 -0.46 -36.42
C ASP A 27 -35.17 -1.18 -35.70
N LEU A 28 -34.86 -2.43 -36.08
CA LEU A 28 -33.73 -3.18 -35.54
C LEU A 28 -32.39 -2.54 -35.92
N LYS A 29 -32.20 -2.11 -37.16
CA LYS A 29 -30.98 -1.40 -37.58
C LYS A 29 -30.81 -0.09 -36.83
N TYR A 30 -31.90 0.65 -36.62
CA TYR A 30 -31.87 1.91 -35.88
C TYR A 30 -31.50 1.67 -34.41
N ALA A 31 -32.08 0.64 -33.78
CA ALA A 31 -31.71 0.24 -32.42
C ALA A 31 -30.23 -0.16 -32.31
N GLU A 32 -29.72 -0.93 -33.28
CA GLU A 32 -28.30 -1.30 -33.35
C GLU A 32 -27.38 -0.09 -33.55
N LEU A 33 -27.74 0.86 -34.41
CA LEU A 33 -26.99 2.11 -34.59
C LEU A 33 -26.94 2.93 -33.30
N LEU A 34 -28.06 3.02 -32.58
CA LEU A 34 -28.10 3.68 -31.27
C LEU A 34 -27.23 2.95 -30.23
N GLU A 35 -27.23 1.62 -30.23
CA GLU A 35 -26.39 0.83 -29.33
C GLU A 35 -24.90 1.01 -29.66
N LEU A 36 -24.52 0.96 -30.94
CA LEU A 36 -23.15 1.23 -31.40
C LEU A 36 -22.70 2.64 -31.05
N TYR A 37 -23.57 3.64 -31.21
CA TYR A 37 -23.26 5.02 -30.84
C TYR A 37 -23.03 5.15 -29.33
N LYS A 38 -23.89 4.51 -28.50
CA LYS A 38 -23.72 4.48 -27.04
C LYS A 38 -22.40 3.81 -26.66
N GLN A 39 -22.11 2.63 -27.21
CA GLN A 39 -20.86 1.91 -26.96
C GLN A 39 -19.62 2.70 -27.40
N THR A 40 -19.68 3.36 -28.57
CA THR A 40 -18.57 4.20 -29.08
C THR A 40 -18.34 5.40 -28.17
N ASN A 41 -19.42 6.05 -27.70
CA ASN A 41 -19.31 7.18 -26.79
C ASN A 41 -18.74 6.76 -25.42
N GLU A 42 -19.23 5.66 -24.86
CA GLU A 42 -18.69 5.06 -23.63
C GLU A 42 -17.19 4.76 -23.77
N LEU A 43 -16.79 4.13 -24.88
CA LEU A 43 -15.39 3.76 -25.13
C LEU A 43 -14.50 5.01 -25.29
N ASN A 44 -14.98 6.06 -25.95
CA ASN A 44 -14.26 7.34 -26.05
C ASN A 44 -14.08 8.02 -24.69
N ILE A 45 -15.09 7.96 -23.82
CA ILE A 45 -15.00 8.49 -22.45
C ILE A 45 -13.94 7.69 -21.67
N THR A 46 -14.01 6.36 -21.69
CA THR A 46 -13.03 5.49 -21.02
C THR A 46 -11.61 5.71 -21.54
N LEU A 47 -11.43 5.86 -22.86
CA LEU A 47 -10.12 6.10 -23.46
C LEU A 47 -9.54 7.44 -23.02
N LYS A 48 -10.36 8.50 -22.98
CA LYS A 48 -9.94 9.82 -22.52
C LYS A 48 -9.55 9.80 -21.04
N GLU A 49 -10.31 9.12 -20.20
CA GLU A 49 -10.00 8.95 -18.78
C GLU A 49 -8.69 8.20 -18.57
N ALA A 50 -8.50 7.08 -19.29
CA ALA A 50 -7.29 6.27 -19.24
C ALA A 50 -6.06 7.08 -19.69
N HIS A 51 -6.15 7.82 -20.79
CA HIS A 51 -5.07 8.67 -21.28
C HIS A 51 -4.66 9.73 -20.25
N GLN A 52 -5.63 10.43 -19.65
CA GLN A 52 -5.38 11.42 -18.60
C GLN A 52 -4.70 10.79 -17.38
N THR A 53 -5.15 9.60 -16.99
CA THR A 53 -4.57 8.86 -15.88
C THR A 53 -3.11 8.48 -16.14
N VAL A 54 -2.82 7.87 -17.30
CA VAL A 54 -1.45 7.49 -17.68
C VAL A 54 -0.55 8.73 -17.72
N MET A 55 -1.03 9.84 -18.28
CA MET A 55 -0.29 11.09 -18.30
C MET A 55 0.03 11.59 -16.89
N MET A 56 -0.95 11.57 -15.97
CA MET A 56 -0.77 12.02 -14.58
C MET A 56 0.21 11.14 -13.81
N GLU A 57 0.08 9.82 -13.92
CA GLU A 57 0.98 8.86 -13.28
C GLU A 57 2.40 9.03 -13.82
N ASN A 58 2.55 9.17 -15.14
CA ASN A 58 3.84 9.38 -15.77
C ASN A 58 4.52 10.66 -15.29
N LEU A 59 3.79 11.77 -15.20
CA LEU A 59 4.31 13.03 -14.65
C LEU A 59 4.72 12.90 -13.18
N THR A 60 3.91 12.22 -12.39
CA THR A 60 4.18 11.98 -10.97
C THR A 60 5.43 11.13 -10.78
N LEU A 61 5.60 10.08 -11.58
CA LEU A 61 6.78 9.23 -11.57
C LEU A 61 8.03 9.98 -12.01
N HIS A 62 7.96 10.82 -13.05
CA HIS A 62 9.09 11.66 -13.46
C HIS A 62 9.54 12.61 -12.34
N ASN A 63 8.60 13.24 -11.65
CA ASN A 63 8.91 14.08 -10.50
C ASN A 63 9.57 13.27 -9.37
N TYR A 64 9.07 12.06 -9.12
CA TYR A 64 9.63 11.18 -8.10
C TYR A 64 11.05 10.68 -8.46
N VAL A 65 11.30 10.35 -9.72
CA VAL A 65 12.64 9.98 -10.23
C VAL A 65 13.61 11.14 -10.02
N LYS A 66 13.22 12.36 -10.37
CA LYS A 66 14.05 13.54 -10.14
C LYS A 66 14.42 13.72 -8.66
N ILE A 67 13.47 13.51 -7.75
CA ILE A 67 13.74 13.59 -6.30
C ILE A 67 14.73 12.50 -5.87
N LEU A 68 14.62 11.28 -6.42
CA LEU A 68 15.56 10.20 -6.16
C LEU A 68 16.97 10.52 -6.70
N GLU A 69 17.08 11.06 -7.90
CA GLU A 69 18.34 11.49 -8.51
C GLU A 69 19.03 12.57 -7.68
N ASP A 70 18.29 13.61 -7.29
CA ASP A 70 18.79 14.68 -6.42
C ASP A 70 19.30 14.12 -5.09
N ARG A 71 18.63 13.10 -4.55
CA ARG A 71 19.02 12.44 -3.32
C ARG A 71 20.23 11.53 -3.49
N MET A 72 20.35 10.82 -4.61
CA MET A 72 21.53 10.03 -4.94
C MET A 72 22.77 10.92 -5.03
N ALA A 73 22.67 12.04 -5.74
CA ALA A 73 23.76 13.02 -5.83
C ALA A 73 24.19 13.58 -4.46
N LEU A 74 23.26 13.72 -3.52
CA LEU A 74 23.58 14.11 -2.14
C LEU A 74 24.30 12.98 -1.39
N ILE A 75 23.85 11.74 -1.51
CA ILE A 75 24.47 10.59 -0.85
C ILE A 75 25.88 10.35 -1.39
N GLU A 76 26.08 10.45 -2.71
CA GLU A 76 27.41 10.35 -3.34
C GLU A 76 28.38 11.39 -2.78
N LYS A 77 27.94 12.65 -2.69
CA LYS A 77 28.74 13.72 -2.03
C LYS A 77 29.06 13.39 -0.57
N GLN A 78 28.11 12.81 0.17
CA GLN A 78 28.35 12.40 1.55
C GLN A 78 29.38 11.26 1.63
N VAL A 79 29.31 10.29 0.72
CA VAL A 79 30.29 9.18 0.64
C VAL A 79 31.69 9.72 0.33
N ASP A 80 31.81 10.65 -0.62
CA ASP A 80 33.10 11.28 -0.96
C ASP A 80 33.70 12.01 0.25
N THR A 81 32.87 12.67 1.07
CA THR A 81 33.34 13.32 2.31
C THR A 81 33.70 12.34 3.43
N LEU A 82 33.11 11.13 3.42
CA LEU A 82 33.39 10.07 4.39
C LEU A 82 34.64 9.25 4.04
N GLY A 83 35.18 9.38 2.82
CA GLY A 83 36.45 8.77 2.40
C GLY A 83 37.70 9.32 3.08
N GLY A 84 37.57 10.26 4.02
CA GLY A 84 38.66 10.75 4.86
C GLY A 84 39.03 9.76 5.99
N PRO A 85 40.23 9.86 6.57
CA PRO A 85 40.79 8.92 7.56
C PRO A 85 40.09 8.92 8.95
N SER A 86 38.83 9.37 9.07
CA SER A 86 38.14 9.58 10.34
C SER A 86 37.13 8.48 10.72
N ILE A 87 37.26 7.25 10.20
CA ILE A 87 36.50 6.09 10.74
C ILE A 87 37.23 5.57 11.99
N ILE A 88 37.27 6.41 13.04
CA ILE A 88 37.97 6.11 14.30
C ILE A 88 37.19 5.08 15.13
N ASN A 89 35.90 4.89 14.85
CA ASN A 89 35.07 3.87 15.48
C ASN A 89 34.66 2.86 14.43
N LYS A 90 35.22 1.65 14.48
CA LYS A 90 34.96 0.52 13.56
C LYS A 90 33.54 -0.07 13.72
N ASN A 91 32.55 0.74 14.09
CA ASN A 91 31.17 0.33 14.31
C ASN A 91 30.39 0.54 13.01
N PHE A 92 29.88 -0.54 12.46
CA PHE A 92 29.12 -0.57 11.21
C PHE A 92 27.74 -1.15 11.46
N HIS A 93 26.81 -0.87 10.54
CA HIS A 93 25.55 -1.59 10.49
C HIS A 93 25.23 -1.96 9.05
N LYS A 94 24.63 -3.13 8.85
CA LYS A 94 23.96 -3.51 7.60
C LYS A 94 22.46 -3.57 7.85
N THR A 95 21.68 -3.01 6.93
CA THR A 95 20.21 -3.07 6.98
C THR A 95 19.75 -3.98 5.86
N ALA A 96 18.99 -5.03 6.21
CA ALA A 96 18.30 -5.87 5.25
C ALA A 96 16.81 -5.53 5.30
N PHE A 97 16.24 -5.22 4.14
CA PHE A 97 14.85 -4.81 4.03
C PHE A 97 13.96 -6.02 3.75
N VAL A 98 12.65 -5.81 3.82
CA VAL A 98 11.63 -6.82 3.50
C VAL A 98 11.87 -7.56 2.17
N GLN A 99 12.48 -6.93 1.16
CA GLN A 99 12.78 -7.58 -0.13
C GLN A 99 13.83 -8.70 0.00
N ASP A 100 14.73 -8.59 0.98
CA ASP A 100 15.81 -9.54 1.22
C ASP A 100 15.35 -10.72 2.08
N MET A 101 14.27 -10.52 2.85
CA MET A 101 13.73 -11.52 3.77
C MET A 101 13.21 -12.77 3.03
N LYS A 102 13.30 -13.92 3.70
CA LYS A 102 12.89 -15.23 3.21
C LYS A 102 12.04 -15.93 4.25
N ILE A 103 11.12 -16.78 3.79
CA ILE A 103 10.30 -17.62 4.67
C ILE A 103 10.75 -19.08 4.70
N ASN A 104 11.63 -19.45 3.78
CA ASN A 104 12.16 -20.81 3.64
C ASN A 104 13.65 -20.81 3.98
N TYR A 105 14.10 -21.87 4.65
CA TYR A 105 15.52 -22.13 4.82
C TYR A 105 16.18 -22.39 3.46
N PRO A 106 17.48 -22.08 3.29
CA PRO A 106 18.22 -22.40 2.07
C PRO A 106 18.21 -23.90 1.74
N LYS A 107 18.17 -24.76 2.78
CA LYS A 107 18.09 -26.22 2.63
C LYS A 107 16.72 -26.78 3.00
N GLU A 108 16.23 -27.67 2.13
CA GLU A 108 14.91 -28.29 2.27
C GLU A 108 14.76 -29.13 3.54
N PHE A 109 15.79 -29.87 3.96
CA PHE A 109 15.67 -30.71 5.15
C PHE A 109 15.43 -29.88 6.42
N GLN A 110 16.06 -28.70 6.55
CA GLN A 110 15.80 -27.79 7.67
C GLN A 110 14.39 -27.19 7.53
N ASN A 111 14.00 -26.85 6.30
CA ASN A 111 12.67 -26.32 6.01
C ASN A 111 11.54 -27.29 6.38
N ASN A 112 11.76 -28.60 6.20
CA ASN A 112 10.80 -29.66 6.50
C ASN A 112 10.68 -29.97 8.01
N GLN A 113 11.64 -29.53 8.82
CA GLN A 113 11.61 -29.69 10.28
C GLN A 113 10.84 -28.56 10.98
N ILE A 114 10.45 -27.50 10.26
CA ILE A 114 9.77 -26.35 10.83
C ILE A 114 8.28 -26.64 11.03
N THR A 115 7.84 -26.52 12.28
CA THR A 115 6.42 -26.63 12.69
C THR A 115 5.77 -25.27 12.95
N ILE A 116 6.57 -24.21 13.05
CA ILE A 116 6.10 -22.84 13.31
C ILE A 116 5.53 -22.25 12.00
N PRO A 117 4.40 -21.55 12.04
CA PRO A 117 3.86 -20.86 10.87
C PRO A 117 4.86 -19.88 10.27
N ARG A 118 4.81 -19.73 8.94
CA ARG A 118 5.68 -18.79 8.21
C ARG A 118 5.01 -17.44 8.11
N SER A 119 5.78 -16.37 8.32
CA SER A 119 5.32 -15.00 8.10
C SER A 119 4.89 -14.75 6.66
N GLU A 120 4.02 -13.77 6.46
CA GLU A 120 3.68 -13.25 5.15
C GLU A 120 4.56 -12.04 4.83
N ILE A 121 5.26 -12.10 3.70
CA ILE A 121 6.08 -11.00 3.19
C ILE A 121 5.24 -10.23 2.16
N ASP A 122 4.85 -9.00 2.51
CA ASP A 122 4.06 -8.13 1.65
C ASP A 122 4.97 -7.06 1.03
N LEU A 123 5.36 -7.29 -0.22
CA LEU A 123 6.22 -6.37 -0.97
C LEU A 123 5.48 -5.10 -1.43
N GLN A 124 4.14 -5.14 -1.53
CA GLN A 124 3.37 -3.96 -1.95
C GLN A 124 3.33 -2.90 -0.86
N TYR A 125 3.16 -3.31 0.40
CA TYR A 125 3.18 -2.39 1.55
C TYR A 125 4.53 -2.38 2.29
N ARG A 126 5.49 -3.19 1.84
CA ARG A 126 6.89 -3.24 2.28
C ARG A 126 7.08 -3.59 3.76
N PHE A 127 6.40 -4.64 4.21
CA PHE A 127 6.65 -5.24 5.51
C PHE A 127 6.42 -6.76 5.50
N ALA A 128 7.01 -7.45 6.46
CA ALA A 128 6.65 -8.82 6.81
C ALA A 128 5.79 -8.82 8.08
N THR A 129 4.79 -9.70 8.13
CA THR A 129 3.87 -9.81 9.27
C THR A 129 3.51 -11.27 9.54
N ILE A 130 2.75 -11.50 10.61
CA ILE A 130 2.21 -12.82 10.97
C ILE A 130 1.24 -13.29 9.89
N PRO A 131 1.17 -14.59 9.56
CA PRO A 131 0.25 -15.06 8.51
C PRO A 131 -1.20 -14.73 8.86
N LYS A 132 -1.92 -14.16 7.88
CA LYS A 132 -3.36 -13.86 8.01
C LYS A 132 -4.17 -15.16 7.91
N ILE A 133 -5.12 -15.34 8.83
CA ILE A 133 -6.12 -16.40 8.76
C ILE A 133 -7.30 -15.95 7.90
N HIS A 134 -7.82 -14.75 8.17
CA HIS A 134 -8.99 -14.23 7.49
C HIS A 134 -8.98 -12.70 7.44
N GLN A 135 -9.66 -12.13 6.46
CA GLN A 135 -9.80 -10.68 6.30
C GLN A 135 -11.20 -10.35 5.82
N ILE A 136 -11.95 -9.60 6.65
CA ILE A 136 -13.33 -9.21 6.38
C ILE A 136 -13.34 -7.74 5.96
N SER A 137 -13.70 -7.49 4.70
CA SER A 137 -13.92 -6.13 4.20
C SER A 137 -15.17 -5.49 4.81
N LYS A 138 -15.08 -4.20 5.11
CA LYS A 138 -16.20 -3.38 5.60
C LYS A 138 -16.76 -2.46 4.51
N THR A 139 -16.14 -2.42 3.34
CA THR A 139 -16.49 -1.48 2.24
C THR A 139 -17.11 -2.18 1.04
N HIS A 140 -16.87 -3.48 0.89
CA HIS A 140 -17.42 -4.29 -0.20
C HIS A 140 -17.58 -5.76 0.21
N ILE A 141 -18.41 -6.48 -0.54
CA ILE A 141 -18.58 -7.93 -0.43
C ILE A 141 -18.13 -8.57 -1.75
N VAL A 142 -17.51 -9.73 -1.64
CA VAL A 142 -17.22 -10.58 -2.79
C VAL A 142 -18.22 -11.74 -2.77
N ASP A 143 -19.05 -11.82 -3.79
CA ASP A 143 -20.00 -12.93 -3.97
C ASP A 143 -19.25 -14.24 -4.31
N ILE A 144 -19.92 -15.39 -4.22
CA ILE A 144 -19.40 -16.71 -4.58
C ILE A 144 -18.83 -16.76 -6.01
N ASN A 145 -19.36 -15.92 -6.91
CA ASN A 145 -18.90 -15.78 -8.29
C ASN A 145 -17.70 -14.84 -8.46
N GLY A 146 -17.12 -14.32 -7.36
CA GLY A 146 -16.04 -13.32 -7.39
C GLY A 146 -16.50 -11.91 -7.72
N LYS A 147 -17.81 -11.68 -7.90
CA LYS A 147 -18.36 -10.35 -8.18
C LYS A 147 -18.29 -9.48 -6.93
N ARG A 148 -17.72 -8.29 -7.07
CA ARG A 148 -17.62 -7.31 -5.99
C ARG A 148 -18.85 -6.43 -5.95
N ILE A 149 -19.45 -6.28 -4.77
CA ILE A 149 -20.66 -5.51 -4.54
C ILE A 149 -20.37 -4.48 -3.45
N ILE A 150 -20.57 -3.21 -3.77
CA ILE A 150 -20.53 -2.14 -2.79
C ILE A 150 -21.94 -1.98 -2.19
N PRO A 151 -22.06 -1.88 -0.86
CA PRO A 151 -23.34 -1.68 -0.21
C PRO A 151 -23.95 -0.32 -0.54
N SER A 152 -25.27 -0.27 -0.75
CA SER A 152 -26.00 0.99 -0.96
C SER A 152 -25.92 1.93 0.25
N GLU A 153 -25.69 1.39 1.44
CA GLU A 153 -25.65 2.14 2.69
C GLU A 153 -24.28 2.77 2.94
N LEU A 154 -23.23 2.42 2.18
CA LEU A 154 -21.92 3.06 2.28
C LEU A 154 -22.05 4.51 1.81
N LYS A 155 -22.02 5.46 2.75
CA LYS A 155 -22.09 6.89 2.42
C LYS A 155 -20.71 7.50 2.50
N VAL A 156 -20.34 8.22 1.45
CA VAL A 156 -19.07 8.94 1.37
C VAL A 156 -19.35 10.41 1.07
N GLN A 157 -18.97 11.29 1.99
CA GLN A 157 -19.01 12.73 1.80
C GLN A 157 -17.61 13.22 1.44
N VAL A 158 -17.52 14.04 0.39
CA VAL A 158 -16.23 14.51 -0.14
C VAL A 158 -16.13 16.02 0.03
N GLY A 159 -15.39 16.46 1.03
CA GLY A 159 -15.11 17.87 1.35
C GLY A 159 -13.74 18.34 0.88
N ARG A 160 -13.48 19.64 1.03
CA ARG A 160 -12.16 20.29 0.82
C ARG A 160 -12.13 21.66 1.49
N THR A 161 -10.95 22.20 1.75
CA THR A 161 -10.79 23.51 2.40
C THR A 161 -11.02 24.66 1.42
N SER A 162 -10.42 24.62 0.22
CA SER A 162 -10.62 25.65 -0.81
C SER A 162 -11.96 25.49 -1.53
N LYS A 163 -12.63 26.59 -1.89
CA LYS A 163 -13.88 26.55 -2.68
C LYS A 163 -13.74 27.16 -4.08
N LYS A 164 -12.56 27.66 -4.45
CA LYS A 164 -12.38 28.49 -5.66
C LYS A 164 -12.13 27.69 -6.94
N GLY A 165 -11.44 26.55 -6.86
CA GLY A 165 -11.11 25.74 -8.04
C GLY A 165 -12.31 24.98 -8.59
N LYS A 166 -12.35 24.75 -9.91
CA LYS A 166 -13.35 23.91 -10.56
C LYS A 166 -13.07 22.43 -10.28
N VAL A 167 -14.06 21.70 -9.77
CA VAL A 167 -13.94 20.29 -9.39
C VAL A 167 -14.60 19.40 -10.43
N ILE A 168 -13.91 18.32 -10.80
CA ILE A 168 -14.44 17.23 -11.62
C ILE A 168 -14.09 15.92 -10.93
N ASP A 169 -15.11 15.14 -10.56
CA ASP A 169 -14.95 13.84 -9.94
C ASP A 169 -15.50 12.75 -10.86
N ASN A 170 -14.85 11.59 -10.87
CA ASN A 170 -15.49 10.36 -11.33
C ASN A 170 -16.22 9.66 -10.16
N ASN A 171 -16.65 8.41 -10.36
CA ASN A 171 -17.37 7.66 -9.33
C ASN A 171 -16.51 7.41 -8.07
N ILE A 172 -16.89 8.02 -6.94
CA ILE A 172 -16.25 7.84 -5.62
C ILE A 172 -16.23 6.39 -5.15
N LEU A 173 -17.24 5.60 -5.53
CA LEU A 173 -17.37 4.21 -5.12
C LEU A 173 -16.24 3.33 -5.70
N ASN A 174 -15.57 3.77 -6.77
CA ASN A 174 -14.43 3.07 -7.33
C ASN A 174 -13.25 2.92 -6.35
N ALA A 175 -13.13 3.78 -5.33
CA ALA A 175 -12.13 3.59 -4.27
C ALA A 175 -12.49 2.48 -3.27
N PHE A 176 -13.72 1.97 -3.27
CA PHE A 176 -14.24 1.09 -2.20
C PHE A 176 -14.62 -0.31 -2.68
N ASN A 177 -14.58 -0.58 -3.99
CA ASN A 177 -14.92 -1.89 -4.54
C ASN A 177 -13.81 -2.94 -4.35
N GLY A 178 -12.60 -2.55 -3.94
CA GLY A 178 -11.43 -3.43 -3.84
C GLY A 178 -10.86 -3.88 -5.19
N ASP A 179 -11.33 -3.34 -6.31
CA ASP A 179 -10.78 -3.61 -7.62
C ASP A 179 -9.58 -2.68 -7.90
N ASN A 180 -8.40 -3.29 -8.03
CA ASN A 180 -7.15 -2.60 -8.32
C ASN A 180 -7.01 -2.15 -9.78
N LEU A 181 -8.10 -2.12 -10.55
CA LEU A 181 -8.14 -1.52 -11.89
C LEU A 181 -9.00 -0.26 -11.95
N SER A 182 -9.97 -0.14 -11.05
CA SER A 182 -10.79 1.06 -10.91
C SER A 182 -10.19 2.02 -9.89
N PHE A 183 -10.45 3.31 -10.05
CA PHE A 183 -10.00 4.32 -9.10
C PHE A 183 -11.01 5.45 -9.01
N TRP A 184 -11.06 6.07 -7.84
CA TRP A 184 -11.67 7.39 -7.69
C TRP A 184 -10.62 8.46 -7.92
N ARG A 185 -10.99 9.48 -8.69
CA ARG A 185 -10.16 10.61 -9.07
C ARG A 185 -11.00 11.88 -8.99
N ARG A 186 -10.45 12.87 -8.30
CA ARG A 186 -10.89 14.25 -8.25
C ARG A 186 -9.83 15.12 -8.89
N THR A 187 -10.22 15.90 -9.89
CA THR A 187 -9.38 16.93 -10.50
C THR A 187 -9.89 18.29 -10.10
N VAL A 188 -9.00 19.14 -9.58
CA VAL A 188 -9.27 20.54 -9.25
C VAL A 188 -8.46 21.43 -10.16
N THR A 189 -9.13 22.29 -10.91
CA THR A 189 -8.50 23.23 -11.84
C THR A 189 -8.68 24.66 -11.37
N TYR A 190 -7.58 25.42 -11.38
CA TYR A 190 -7.53 26.84 -11.09
C TYR A 190 -7.13 27.61 -12.33
N ASP A 191 -7.94 28.61 -12.69
CA ASP A 191 -7.66 29.50 -13.82
C ASP A 191 -6.68 30.63 -13.44
N SER A 192 -6.57 30.97 -12.15
CA SER A 192 -5.65 31.99 -11.64
C SER A 192 -4.68 31.42 -10.60
N PRO A 193 -3.38 31.72 -10.68
CA PRO A 193 -2.40 31.36 -9.65
C PRO A 193 -2.73 31.91 -8.26
N THR A 194 -3.42 33.04 -8.16
CA THR A 194 -3.80 33.65 -6.87
C THR A 194 -4.88 32.89 -6.12
N ASP A 195 -5.62 32.03 -6.81
CA ASP A 195 -6.67 31.21 -6.22
C ASP A 195 -6.16 29.84 -5.77
N VAL A 196 -4.93 29.48 -6.16
CA VAL A 196 -4.26 28.26 -5.75
C VAL A 196 -3.93 28.34 -4.25
N PRO A 197 -4.31 27.32 -3.44
CA PRO A 197 -3.97 27.30 -2.03
C PRO A 197 -2.45 27.26 -1.82
N GLN A 198 -1.95 28.01 -0.84
CA GLN A 198 -0.51 28.11 -0.56
C GLN A 198 0.14 26.77 -0.18
N ASN A 199 -0.62 25.88 0.47
CA ASN A 199 -0.14 24.59 0.97
C ASN A 199 -0.63 23.40 0.13
N GLY A 200 -0.99 23.65 -1.14
CA GLY A 200 -1.55 22.62 -2.02
C GLY A 200 -3.04 22.37 -1.81
N GLU A 201 -3.63 21.55 -2.70
CA GLU A 201 -5.06 21.20 -2.64
C GLU A 201 -5.28 20.02 -1.70
N ASP A 202 -6.36 20.07 -0.92
CA ASP A 202 -6.77 19.00 0.00
C ASP A 202 -8.12 18.39 -0.40
N VAL A 203 -8.32 17.12 -0.04
CA VAL A 203 -9.63 16.48 -0.06
C VAL A 203 -9.84 15.71 1.23
N VAL A 204 -11.02 15.88 1.82
CA VAL A 204 -11.43 15.23 3.06
C VAL A 204 -12.57 14.27 2.72
N LEU A 205 -12.36 12.99 2.96
CA LEU A 205 -13.36 11.94 2.82
C LEU A 205 -13.94 11.61 4.18
N GLU A 206 -15.24 11.79 4.37
CA GLU A 206 -15.96 11.24 5.52
C GLU A 206 -16.79 10.04 5.07
N ILE A 207 -16.45 8.87 5.61
CA ILE A 207 -17.00 7.57 5.24
C ILE A 207 -17.85 7.07 6.40
N GLU A 208 -19.12 6.78 6.16
CA GLU A 208 -20.03 6.14 7.11
C GLU A 208 -20.20 4.68 6.72
N LEU A 209 -19.85 3.77 7.64
CA LEU A 209 -19.83 2.34 7.36
C LEU A 209 -21.23 1.74 7.36
N PRO A 210 -21.50 0.78 6.45
CA PRO A 210 -22.80 0.11 6.38
C PRO A 210 -23.01 -0.80 7.59
N LEU A 211 -24.03 -0.52 8.41
CA LEU A 211 -24.29 -1.27 9.65
C LEU A 211 -24.83 -2.70 9.41
N HIS A 212 -25.56 -2.92 8.32
CA HIS A 212 -26.29 -4.18 8.09
C HIS A 212 -25.44 -5.33 7.54
N LEU A 213 -24.32 -5.03 6.88
CA LEU A 213 -23.41 -6.04 6.34
C LEU A 213 -22.27 -6.39 7.29
N VAL A 214 -22.16 -5.60 8.36
CA VAL A 214 -21.07 -5.66 9.29
C VAL A 214 -21.60 -6.32 10.55
N ASN A 215 -21.51 -7.65 10.61
CA ASN A 215 -21.81 -8.41 11.84
C ASN A 215 -20.99 -7.91 13.05
N ASN A 216 -19.91 -7.17 12.79
CA ASN A 216 -19.00 -6.63 13.78
C ASN A 216 -18.37 -5.31 13.29
N LEU A 217 -18.63 -4.18 13.98
CA LEU A 217 -18.09 -2.84 13.65
C LEU A 217 -16.58 -2.68 13.90
N HIS A 218 -15.93 -3.69 14.46
CA HIS A 218 -14.49 -3.67 14.71
C HIS A 218 -13.70 -3.59 13.40
N VAL A 219 -12.73 -2.68 13.38
CA VAL A 219 -11.72 -2.48 12.33
C VAL A 219 -10.36 -2.49 13.03
N ASN A 220 -9.40 -3.17 12.44
CA ASN A 220 -8.01 -3.19 12.91
C ASN A 220 -7.00 -3.02 11.77
N THR A 221 -7.50 -2.87 10.54
CA THR A 221 -6.70 -2.76 9.33
C THR A 221 -7.29 -1.71 8.41
N ILE A 222 -6.43 -0.81 7.93
CA ILE A 222 -6.75 0.11 6.84
C ILE A 222 -5.70 -0.08 5.75
N ALA A 223 -6.11 -0.17 4.49
CA ALA A 223 -5.23 -0.13 3.35
C ALA A 223 -5.66 1.01 2.42
N ILE A 224 -4.71 1.82 1.99
CA ILE A 224 -4.94 2.90 1.04
C ILE A 224 -3.95 2.75 -0.10
N HIS A 225 -4.47 2.76 -1.32
CA HIS A 225 -3.70 2.89 -2.56
C HIS A 225 -3.96 4.28 -3.13
N PRO A 226 -3.06 5.25 -2.89
CA PRO A 226 -3.20 6.61 -3.40
C PRO A 226 -3.24 6.66 -4.92
N HIS A 227 -4.01 7.58 -5.48
CA HIS A 227 -4.01 7.85 -6.92
C HIS A 227 -3.94 9.36 -7.19
N PRO A 228 -2.90 9.87 -7.88
CA PRO A 228 -1.73 9.14 -8.38
C PRO A 228 -0.80 8.69 -7.24
N GLU A 229 -0.20 7.51 -7.37
CA GLU A 229 0.74 6.97 -6.38
C GLU A 229 1.96 7.90 -6.26
N ARG A 230 2.42 8.20 -5.03
CA ARG A 230 3.52 9.14 -4.72
C ARG A 230 3.29 10.60 -5.13
N GLY A 231 2.15 10.92 -5.75
CA GLY A 231 1.76 12.28 -6.11
C GLY A 231 0.93 12.99 -5.05
N ILE A 232 0.44 12.24 -4.07
CA ILE A 232 -0.35 12.76 -2.95
C ILE A 232 0.21 12.29 -1.62
N GLN A 233 -0.09 13.05 -0.58
CA GLN A 233 0.14 12.75 0.82
C GLN A 233 -1.16 12.25 1.45
N ILE A 234 -1.06 11.21 2.27
CA ILE A 234 -2.10 10.82 3.21
C ILE A 234 -1.79 11.60 4.49
N LYS A 235 -2.51 12.69 4.73
CA LYS A 235 -2.22 13.64 5.81
C LYS A 235 -2.70 13.14 7.16
N ASP A 236 -3.88 12.52 7.21
CA ASP A 236 -4.44 11.96 8.43
C ASP A 236 -5.47 10.89 8.12
N ILE A 237 -5.65 9.96 9.06
CA ILE A 237 -6.76 9.01 9.09
C ILE A 237 -7.34 9.01 10.50
N GLU A 238 -8.56 9.52 10.63
CA GLU A 238 -9.28 9.64 11.89
C GLU A 238 -10.44 8.65 11.94
N MET A 239 -10.68 8.08 13.12
CA MET A 239 -11.85 7.27 13.41
C MET A 239 -12.76 7.98 14.39
N HIS A 240 -14.06 7.90 14.14
CA HIS A 240 -15.06 8.40 15.07
C HIS A 240 -15.44 7.31 16.06
N TYR A 241 -15.05 7.49 17.33
CA TYR A 241 -15.35 6.59 18.44
C TYR A 241 -15.60 7.39 19.72
N ASN A 242 -16.65 7.04 20.48
CA ASN A 242 -17.07 7.73 21.71
C ASN A 242 -17.20 9.26 21.54
N ASP A 243 -17.94 9.70 20.51
CA ASP A 243 -18.22 11.11 20.18
C ASP A 243 -16.99 11.99 19.90
N GLY A 244 -15.86 11.38 19.53
CA GLY A 244 -14.65 12.09 19.16
C GLY A 244 -13.99 11.52 17.90
N TRP A 245 -13.41 12.41 17.11
CA TRP A 245 -12.45 12.05 16.07
C TRP A 245 -11.07 11.83 16.70
N ARG A 246 -10.45 10.69 16.39
CA ARG A 246 -9.09 10.38 16.83
C ARG A 246 -8.31 9.77 15.69
N THR A 247 -7.10 10.26 15.46
CA THR A 247 -6.13 9.63 14.54
C THR A 247 -5.89 8.17 14.96
N ILE A 248 -5.78 7.29 13.96
CA ILE A 248 -5.50 5.87 14.20
C ILE A 248 -4.16 5.70 14.91
N GLN A 249 -4.09 4.71 15.81
CA GLN A 249 -2.84 4.42 16.50
C GLN A 249 -1.79 3.90 15.49
N GLY A 250 -0.58 4.44 15.55
CA GLY A 250 0.49 4.08 14.61
C GLY A 250 0.31 4.65 13.20
N PHE A 251 -0.46 5.73 13.03
CA PHE A 251 -0.62 6.42 11.75
C PHE A 251 0.73 6.78 11.08
N HIS A 252 1.62 7.44 11.84
CA HIS A 252 2.98 7.69 11.39
C HIS A 252 3.77 6.38 11.39
N GLN A 253 4.12 5.93 10.19
CA GLN A 253 4.88 4.70 10.00
C GLN A 253 6.38 4.98 10.08
N ASN A 254 7.12 4.17 10.85
CA ASN A 254 8.58 4.26 10.97
C ASN A 254 9.26 3.64 9.74
N GLU A 255 9.12 4.30 8.61
CA GLU A 255 9.68 3.83 7.35
C GLU A 255 11.15 4.26 7.22
N ILE A 256 12.05 3.31 6.94
CA ILE A 256 13.45 3.65 6.62
C ILE A 256 13.50 3.97 5.14
N THR A 257 13.44 5.26 4.82
CA THR A 257 13.57 5.73 3.45
C THR A 257 14.45 6.96 3.35
N SER A 258 15.03 7.14 2.17
CA SER A 258 15.83 8.31 1.81
C SER A 258 14.98 9.54 1.51
N ILE A 259 13.67 9.37 1.26
CA ILE A 259 12.69 10.42 0.95
C ILE A 259 11.60 10.37 2.01
N ALA A 260 11.16 11.54 2.50
CA ALA A 260 10.01 11.63 3.41
C ALA A 260 8.73 11.08 2.75
N SER A 261 8.41 9.81 3.02
CA SER A 261 7.23 9.11 2.48
C SER A 261 5.90 9.70 2.98
N GLU A 262 5.97 10.61 3.95
CA GLU A 262 4.83 11.39 4.43
C GLU A 262 4.32 12.35 3.36
N ASN A 263 5.20 12.93 2.53
CA ASN A 263 4.82 13.89 1.49
C ASN A 263 4.49 13.23 0.15
N HIS A 264 4.95 11.99 -0.04
CA HIS A 264 4.81 11.21 -1.27
C HIS A 264 4.33 9.81 -0.90
N ALA A 265 3.04 9.66 -0.63
CA ALA A 265 2.50 8.41 -0.13
C ALA A 265 2.50 7.33 -1.23
N PRO A 266 3.24 6.22 -1.05
CA PRO A 266 2.99 5.00 -1.82
C PRO A 266 1.73 4.31 -1.27
N ARG A 267 1.46 3.10 -1.76
CA ARG A 267 0.50 2.20 -1.12
C ARG A 267 0.88 1.99 0.35
N LYS A 268 -0.07 2.23 1.26
CA LYS A 268 0.13 2.08 2.70
C LYS A 268 -0.94 1.20 3.30
N LYS A 269 -0.54 0.39 4.28
CA LYS A 269 -1.44 -0.45 5.08
C LYS A 269 -1.03 -0.33 6.53
N TRP A 270 -2.02 -0.16 7.41
CA TRP A 270 -1.84 -0.01 8.84
C TRP A 270 -2.51 -1.16 9.56
N PHE A 271 -1.81 -1.76 10.51
CA PHE A 271 -2.38 -2.62 11.54
C PHE A 271 -2.32 -1.89 12.89
N PHE A 272 -3.46 -1.80 13.55
CA PHE A 272 -3.67 -1.08 14.81
C PHE A 272 -4.68 -1.84 15.68
N PRO A 273 -4.86 -1.48 16.97
CA PRO A 273 -5.72 -2.26 17.84
C PRO A 273 -7.15 -2.30 17.32
N SER A 274 -7.84 -3.41 17.59
CA SER A 274 -9.23 -3.58 17.16
C SER A 274 -10.13 -2.56 17.85
N VAL A 275 -10.72 -1.65 17.08
CA VAL A 275 -11.61 -0.60 17.58
C VAL A 275 -12.95 -0.64 16.83
N PRO A 276 -14.09 -0.45 17.51
CA PRO A 276 -15.38 -0.35 16.83
C PRO A 276 -15.50 1.02 16.17
N VAL A 277 -15.82 1.03 14.87
CA VAL A 277 -15.83 2.26 14.06
C VAL A 277 -17.16 2.39 13.33
N GLN A 278 -17.74 3.59 13.37
CA GLN A 278 -18.93 3.93 12.58
C GLN A 278 -18.59 4.87 11.42
N LYS A 279 -17.69 5.84 11.68
CA LYS A 279 -17.25 6.80 10.67
C LYS A 279 -15.74 6.89 10.64
N ILE A 280 -15.19 7.09 9.45
CA ILE A 280 -13.77 7.32 9.21
C ILE A 280 -13.62 8.60 8.42
N ARG A 281 -12.62 9.41 8.77
CA ARG A 281 -12.20 10.57 8.00
C ARG A 281 -10.81 10.34 7.46
N ILE A 282 -10.62 10.52 6.16
CA ILE A 282 -9.31 10.43 5.51
C ILE A 282 -9.03 11.76 4.83
N THR A 283 -7.86 12.32 5.08
CA THR A 283 -7.43 13.56 4.43
C THR A 283 -6.28 13.28 3.47
N PHE A 284 -6.49 13.56 2.18
CA PHE A 284 -5.42 13.59 1.19
C PHE A 284 -5.02 15.03 0.88
N VAL A 285 -3.73 15.24 0.61
CA VAL A 285 -3.19 16.54 0.19
C VAL A 285 -2.27 16.35 -0.99
N GLN A 286 -2.34 17.24 -1.97
CA GLN A 286 -1.38 17.31 -3.05
C GLN A 286 -0.64 18.64 -3.00
N ASN A 287 0.64 18.57 -2.65
CA ASN A 287 1.50 19.75 -2.51
C ASN A 287 1.97 20.32 -3.86
N TYR A 288 2.10 19.46 -4.88
CA TYR A 288 2.63 19.84 -6.19
C TYR A 288 1.54 19.80 -7.25
N SER A 289 1.30 20.95 -7.89
CA SER A 289 0.39 21.07 -9.02
C SER A 289 1.09 20.80 -10.35
N ILE A 290 0.27 20.62 -11.39
CA ILE A 290 0.71 20.54 -12.77
C ILE A 290 0.10 21.72 -13.53
N ASN A 291 0.91 22.39 -14.34
CA ASN A 291 0.43 23.46 -15.21
C ASN A 291 0.12 22.89 -16.60
N VAL A 292 -1.12 23.03 -17.05
CA VAL A 292 -1.58 22.63 -18.38
C VAL A 292 -2.34 23.80 -18.99
N ASP A 293 -1.90 24.27 -20.17
CA ASP A 293 -2.52 25.39 -20.89
C ASP A 293 -2.74 26.66 -20.04
N GLY A 294 -1.76 26.98 -19.18
CA GLY A 294 -1.82 28.14 -18.28
C GLY A 294 -2.70 27.97 -17.05
N LYS A 295 -3.30 26.79 -16.84
CA LYS A 295 -4.12 26.46 -15.67
C LYS A 295 -3.35 25.57 -14.69
N THR A 296 -3.58 25.81 -13.41
CA THR A 296 -3.00 25.00 -12.34
C THR A 296 -3.95 23.86 -12.00
N ILE A 297 -3.49 22.62 -12.12
CA ILE A 297 -4.29 21.41 -11.95
C ILE A 297 -3.74 20.58 -10.79
N PHE A 298 -4.64 20.16 -9.91
CA PHE A 298 -4.41 19.15 -8.89
C PHE A 298 -5.25 17.92 -9.20
N THR A 299 -4.71 16.74 -8.95
CA THR A 299 -5.41 15.46 -9.04
C THR A 299 -5.18 14.68 -7.74
N LEU A 300 -6.27 14.41 -7.03
CA LEU A 300 -6.29 13.62 -5.80
C LEU A 300 -7.26 12.46 -5.96
N GLY A 301 -7.00 11.36 -5.26
CA GLY A 301 -7.80 10.17 -5.45
C GLY A 301 -7.24 8.96 -4.74
N ALA A 302 -7.93 7.85 -4.91
CA ALA A 302 -7.49 6.56 -4.42
C ALA A 302 -8.00 5.46 -5.35
N GLN A 303 -7.13 4.49 -5.60
CA GLN A 303 -7.48 3.23 -6.24
C GLN A 303 -8.21 2.32 -5.25
N GLU A 304 -7.73 2.28 -4.00
CA GLU A 304 -8.36 1.50 -2.94
C GLU A 304 -8.32 2.27 -1.62
N ILE A 305 -9.44 2.24 -0.90
CA ILE A 305 -9.59 2.58 0.51
C ILE A 305 -10.29 1.39 1.15
N GLY A 306 -9.47 0.43 1.55
CA GLY A 306 -9.90 -0.81 2.16
C GLY A 306 -9.94 -0.69 3.67
N LEU A 307 -11.08 -1.05 4.27
CA LEU A 307 -11.27 -1.11 5.71
C LEU A 307 -11.57 -2.54 6.09
N PHE A 308 -10.80 -3.11 7.01
CA PHE A 308 -10.88 -4.53 7.29
C PHE A 308 -10.81 -4.85 8.78
N LEU A 309 -11.46 -5.96 9.12
CA LEU A 309 -11.12 -6.75 10.30
C LEU A 309 -10.27 -7.93 9.84
N THR A 310 -8.99 -7.91 10.16
CA THR A 310 -8.03 -8.95 9.81
C THR A 310 -7.72 -9.80 11.03
N THR A 311 -7.81 -11.12 10.90
CA THR A 311 -7.40 -12.09 11.93
C THR A 311 -6.11 -12.77 11.50
N PHE A 312 -5.29 -13.08 12.50
CA PHE A 312 -3.92 -13.56 12.29
C PHE A 312 -3.70 -14.81 13.15
N GLU A 313 -2.68 -15.56 12.77
CA GLU A 313 -2.22 -16.74 13.50
C GLU A 313 -1.74 -16.38 14.91
N THR A 314 -2.29 -17.03 15.93
CA THR A 314 -2.00 -16.68 17.33
C THR A 314 -0.62 -17.16 17.79
N SER A 315 -0.12 -18.23 17.17
CA SER A 315 1.23 -18.75 17.43
C SER A 315 2.35 -17.91 16.80
N GLY A 316 2.01 -16.85 16.06
CA GLY A 316 2.97 -15.95 15.43
C GLY A 316 3.42 -16.42 14.05
N GLY A 317 4.53 -15.87 13.57
CA GLY A 317 5.10 -16.24 12.27
C GLY A 317 6.61 -16.07 12.23
N MET A 318 7.30 -17.01 11.58
CA MET A 318 8.75 -16.95 11.41
C MET A 318 9.19 -16.47 10.02
N LEU A 319 10.32 -15.77 9.98
CA LEU A 319 11.04 -15.38 8.77
C LEU A 319 12.55 -15.36 9.00
N LEU A 320 13.31 -15.33 7.92
CA LEU A 320 14.77 -15.34 7.87
C LEU A 320 15.27 -14.11 7.13
N THR A 321 16.25 -13.41 7.71
CA THR A 321 16.84 -12.23 7.10
C THR A 321 18.34 -12.44 6.88
N PRO A 322 18.80 -12.53 5.61
CA PRO A 322 20.20 -12.75 5.30
C PRO A 322 21.03 -11.44 5.32
N PHE A 323 22.28 -11.56 5.74
CA PHE A 323 23.30 -10.52 5.69
C PHE A 323 24.59 -11.10 5.12
N ASN A 324 25.08 -10.50 4.04
CA ASN A 324 26.41 -10.83 3.52
C ASN A 324 27.45 -10.06 4.34
N MET A 325 28.48 -10.74 4.81
CA MET A 325 29.53 -10.22 5.69
C MET A 325 30.89 -10.40 5.02
N GLU A 326 31.85 -9.57 5.42
CA GLU A 326 33.20 -9.56 4.84
C GLU A 326 34.25 -9.31 5.93
N GLY A 327 35.28 -10.15 5.93
CA GLY A 327 36.39 -10.09 6.88
C GLY A 327 36.05 -10.70 8.23
N VAL A 328 36.87 -10.39 9.25
CA VAL A 328 36.63 -10.78 10.64
C VAL A 328 35.77 -9.72 11.31
N TYR A 329 34.69 -10.13 11.97
CA TYR A 329 33.77 -9.19 12.62
C TYR A 329 33.21 -9.73 13.94
N ASN A 330 32.76 -8.80 14.79
CA ASN A 330 32.01 -9.09 15.99
C ASN A 330 30.57 -8.58 15.80
N ILE A 331 29.58 -9.42 16.09
CA ILE A 331 28.18 -8.99 16.12
C ILE A 331 27.95 -8.27 17.45
N GLU A 332 27.44 -7.04 17.40
CA GLU A 332 27.17 -6.23 18.60
C GLU A 332 25.71 -6.30 19.01
N SER A 333 24.80 -6.15 18.04
CA SER A 333 23.36 -6.24 18.29
C SER A 333 22.56 -6.42 17.00
N VAL A 334 21.31 -6.85 17.18
CA VAL A 334 20.31 -6.95 16.11
C VAL A 334 19.13 -6.06 16.49
N GLU A 335 18.72 -5.20 15.57
CA GLU A 335 17.61 -4.26 15.75
C GLU A 335 16.51 -4.54 14.72
N HIS A 336 15.28 -4.71 15.19
CA HIS A 336 14.10 -4.91 14.35
C HIS A 336 13.33 -3.60 14.20
N VAL A 337 13.05 -3.22 12.97
CA VAL A 337 12.38 -1.95 12.65
C VAL A 337 10.96 -2.24 12.19
N PHE A 338 9.98 -1.79 12.97
CA PHE A 338 8.56 -2.01 12.68
C PHE A 338 7.90 -0.74 12.15
N LEU A 339 7.15 -0.84 11.03
CA LEU A 339 6.40 0.30 10.48
C LEU A 339 5.38 0.82 11.48
N ASN A 340 4.63 -0.07 12.13
CA ASN A 340 3.54 0.27 13.04
C ASN A 340 3.99 0.34 14.52
N ARG A 341 5.24 0.69 14.79
CA ARG A 341 5.79 0.79 16.16
C ARG A 341 4.93 1.63 17.11
N GLY A 342 4.30 2.70 16.59
CA GLY A 342 3.40 3.57 17.37
C GLY A 342 2.06 2.92 17.76
N ALA A 343 1.71 1.78 17.17
CA ALA A 343 0.51 1.00 17.48
C ALA A 343 0.70 -0.03 18.61
N PHE A 344 1.95 -0.31 19.00
CA PHE A 344 2.23 -1.26 20.09
C PHE A 344 1.85 -0.67 21.46
N SER A 345 1.53 -1.55 22.40
CA SER A 345 1.24 -1.22 23.80
C SER A 345 2.49 -0.76 24.57
N TYR A 346 3.68 -0.99 24.01
CA TYR A 346 4.96 -0.64 24.61
C TYR A 346 5.38 0.78 24.20
N PRO A 347 5.60 1.71 25.15
CA PRO A 347 6.12 3.04 24.83
C PRO A 347 7.56 3.00 24.29
N LYS A 348 8.02 4.08 23.65
CA LYS A 348 9.36 4.16 23.03
C LYS A 348 10.54 3.98 23.99
N ASN A 349 10.34 4.17 25.29
CA ASN A 349 11.38 3.95 26.30
C ASN A 349 11.47 2.48 26.76
N MET A 350 10.63 1.59 26.24
CA MET A 350 10.60 0.16 26.57
C MET A 350 11.02 -0.73 25.38
N GLU A 351 11.90 -0.26 24.50
CA GLU A 351 12.36 -1.03 23.32
C GLU A 351 12.95 -2.39 23.70
N THR A 352 13.64 -2.49 24.83
CA THR A 352 14.24 -3.74 25.32
C THR A 352 13.19 -4.80 25.66
N GLN A 353 11.94 -4.40 25.95
CA GLN A 353 10.84 -5.31 26.27
C GLN A 353 10.13 -5.83 25.02
N LEU A 354 10.44 -5.30 23.82
CA LEU A 354 9.87 -5.85 22.58
C LEU A 354 10.43 -7.24 22.27
N ASN A 355 11.69 -7.48 22.61
CA ASN A 355 12.31 -8.80 22.51
C ASN A 355 11.73 -9.73 23.59
N GLY A 356 11.19 -10.87 23.17
CA GLY A 356 10.42 -11.80 24.02
C GLY A 356 8.93 -11.47 24.14
N ALA A 357 8.44 -10.36 23.56
CA ALA A 357 7.03 -9.99 23.59
C ALA A 357 6.41 -9.81 22.21
N ILE A 358 7.03 -8.98 21.36
CA ILE A 358 6.57 -8.73 19.98
C ILE A 358 7.38 -9.56 18.99
N TYR A 359 8.64 -9.84 19.31
CA TYR A 359 9.48 -10.69 18.50
C TYR A 359 10.51 -11.43 19.35
N GLU A 360 11.00 -12.53 18.83
CA GLU A 360 12.20 -13.22 19.28
C GLU A 360 13.12 -13.41 18.07
N TYR A 361 14.42 -13.51 18.31
CA TYR A 361 15.36 -13.79 17.23
C TYR A 361 16.51 -14.70 17.64
N GLU A 362 17.00 -15.41 16.64
CA GLU A 362 18.15 -16.30 16.72
C GLU A 362 19.10 -15.94 15.57
N VAL A 363 20.40 -15.94 15.86
CA VAL A 363 21.45 -15.69 14.87
C VAL A 363 21.94 -17.04 14.33
N TYR A 364 22.10 -17.13 13.02
CA TYR A 364 22.65 -18.30 12.34
C TYR A 364 23.79 -17.87 11.42
N VAL A 365 24.72 -18.78 11.20
CA VAL A 365 25.72 -18.67 10.14
C VAL A 365 25.43 -19.69 9.06
N GLU A 366 25.65 -19.32 7.80
CA GLU A 366 25.55 -20.23 6.67
C GLU A 366 26.87 -20.98 6.50
N GLU A 367 26.82 -22.31 6.56
CA GLU A 367 27.97 -23.17 6.29
C GLU A 367 28.15 -23.38 4.77
N ASN A 368 29.29 -23.93 4.35
CA ASN A 368 29.61 -24.16 2.93
C ASN A 368 28.60 -25.03 2.19
N ASP A 369 27.86 -25.88 2.91
CA ASP A 369 26.81 -26.71 2.35
C ASP A 369 25.44 -26.01 2.33
N TYR A 370 25.38 -24.70 2.60
CA TYR A 370 24.17 -23.87 2.74
C TYR A 370 23.26 -24.23 3.93
N THR A 371 23.74 -25.02 4.89
CA THR A 371 23.00 -25.25 6.13
C THR A 371 23.15 -24.07 7.07
N LEU A 372 22.08 -23.77 7.81
CA LEU A 372 22.09 -22.73 8.82
C LEU A 372 22.39 -23.35 10.18
N ARG A 373 23.55 -23.00 10.76
CA ARG A 373 23.92 -23.41 12.12
C ARG A 373 23.66 -22.26 13.10
N PRO A 374 22.96 -22.50 14.23
CA PRO A 374 22.71 -21.46 15.22
C PRO A 374 24.03 -20.99 15.84
N LEU A 375 24.11 -19.68 16.08
CA LEU A 375 25.23 -19.00 16.72
C LEU A 375 24.76 -18.44 18.07
N LEU A 376 25.37 -18.92 19.15
CA LEU A 376 25.04 -18.45 20.50
C LEU A 376 25.68 -17.07 20.76
N ASN A 377 25.11 -16.30 21.67
CA ASN A 377 25.62 -14.95 21.99
C ASN A 377 27.09 -14.95 22.46
N ALA A 378 27.55 -16.03 23.08
CA ALA A 378 28.96 -16.19 23.47
C ALA A 378 29.91 -16.27 22.28
N ASP A 379 29.41 -16.71 21.13
CA ASP A 379 30.17 -16.92 19.90
C ASP A 379 30.08 -15.72 18.94
N TRP A 380 29.47 -14.59 19.34
CA TRP A 380 29.32 -13.43 18.45
C TRP A 380 30.64 -12.75 18.06
N LYS A 381 31.76 -13.13 18.70
CA LYS A 381 33.08 -12.56 18.45
C LYS A 381 33.88 -13.35 17.41
N ASN A 382 34.77 -12.67 16.69
CA ASN A 382 35.71 -13.21 15.72
C ASN A 382 35.05 -14.08 14.64
N GLN A 383 33.85 -13.68 14.21
CA GLN A 383 33.13 -14.37 13.15
C GLN A 383 33.79 -14.13 11.80
N ILE A 384 33.88 -15.21 11.01
CA ILE A 384 34.46 -15.23 9.66
C ILE A 384 33.48 -15.70 8.60
N ALA A 385 32.24 -16.01 8.98
CA ALA A 385 31.23 -16.50 8.05
C ALA A 385 30.90 -15.43 7.01
N GLU A 386 30.83 -15.81 5.74
CA GLU A 386 30.46 -14.88 4.66
C GLU A 386 28.99 -14.48 4.73
N ARG A 387 28.15 -15.27 5.41
CA ARG A 387 26.73 -15.00 5.49
C ARG A 387 26.15 -15.34 6.86
N VAL A 388 25.46 -14.35 7.42
CA VAL A 388 24.74 -14.42 8.68
C VAL A 388 23.25 -14.33 8.38
N TRP A 389 22.45 -15.10 9.10
CA TRP A 389 21.00 -15.08 9.01
C TRP A 389 20.39 -14.76 10.35
N ILE A 390 19.42 -13.85 10.36
CA ILE A 390 18.60 -13.58 11.53
C ILE A 390 17.26 -14.27 11.34
N LYS A 391 17.01 -15.32 12.10
CA LYS A 391 15.69 -15.92 12.18
C LYS A 391 14.87 -15.13 13.18
N THR A 392 13.79 -14.54 12.72
CA THR A 392 12.87 -13.76 13.56
C THR A 392 11.56 -14.51 13.69
N HIS A 393 11.07 -14.66 14.92
CA HIS A 393 9.70 -15.09 15.21
C HIS A 393 8.92 -13.86 15.68
N LEU A 394 7.84 -13.52 14.97
CA LEU A 394 6.95 -12.42 15.29
C LEU A 394 5.75 -12.90 16.09
N HIS A 395 5.35 -12.14 17.10
CA HIS A 395 4.18 -12.39 17.95
C HIS A 395 3.22 -11.20 17.91
N PRO A 396 1.90 -11.44 18.02
CA PRO A 396 0.95 -10.35 18.19
C PRO A 396 1.21 -9.67 19.53
N ASP A 397 0.98 -8.37 19.60
CA ASP A 397 1.10 -7.62 20.85
C ASP A 397 0.24 -8.25 21.95
N PRO A 398 0.82 -8.68 23.08
CA PRO A 398 0.12 -9.49 24.07
C PRO A 398 -0.97 -8.70 24.81
N TYR A 399 -0.96 -7.37 24.76
CA TYR A 399 -1.91 -6.53 25.49
C TYR A 399 -3.03 -6.00 24.60
N ASN A 400 -2.73 -5.64 23.35
CA ASN A 400 -3.71 -5.01 22.45
C ASN A 400 -3.98 -5.80 21.14
N GLY A 401 -3.27 -6.91 20.92
CA GLY A 401 -3.47 -7.80 19.77
C GLY A 401 -3.00 -7.25 18.42
N VAL A 402 -2.25 -6.13 18.41
CA VAL A 402 -1.69 -5.57 17.17
C VAL A 402 -0.66 -6.51 16.57
N ASN A 403 -0.78 -6.77 15.28
CA ASN A 403 0.21 -7.57 14.57
C ASN A 403 1.39 -6.70 14.13
N PRO A 404 2.64 -7.14 14.33
CA PRO A 404 3.82 -6.38 13.94
C PRO A 404 3.98 -6.33 12.42
N CYS A 405 4.36 -5.14 11.91
CA CYS A 405 4.77 -4.93 10.51
C CYS A 405 6.29 -4.74 10.45
N LEU A 406 7.07 -5.82 10.36
CA LEU A 406 8.52 -5.76 10.28
C LEU A 406 8.96 -5.19 8.92
N HIS A 407 9.60 -4.03 8.92
CA HIS A 407 10.08 -3.36 7.72
C HIS A 407 11.49 -3.79 7.32
N ALA A 408 12.36 -3.87 8.32
CA ALA A 408 13.78 -4.14 8.14
C ALA A 408 14.38 -4.74 9.41
N VAL A 409 15.51 -5.42 9.25
CA VAL A 409 16.39 -5.83 10.36
C VAL A 409 17.75 -5.18 10.14
N ARG A 410 18.34 -4.64 11.21
CA ARG A 410 19.68 -4.06 11.22
C ARG A 410 20.61 -4.93 12.05
N LEU A 411 21.72 -5.31 11.44
CA LEU A 411 22.82 -6.00 12.10
C LEU A 411 23.91 -4.97 12.39
N HIS A 412 24.13 -4.69 13.67
CA HIS A 412 25.22 -3.84 14.14
C HIS A 412 26.44 -4.71 14.45
N TYR A 413 27.60 -4.34 13.92
CA TYR A 413 28.82 -5.14 14.02
C TYR A 413 30.08 -4.27 14.05
N THR A 414 31.15 -4.81 14.61
CA THR A 414 32.49 -4.21 14.52
C THR A 414 33.40 -5.05 13.63
N LYS A 415 34.28 -4.41 12.84
CA LYS A 415 35.28 -5.14 12.05
C LYS A 415 36.61 -5.20 12.80
N GLU A 416 37.20 -6.38 12.89
CA GLU A 416 38.59 -6.53 13.30
C GLU A 416 39.49 -6.35 12.07
N SER A 417 40.61 -5.63 12.24
CA SER A 417 41.53 -5.28 11.14
C SER A 417 42.42 -6.44 10.75
#